data_AF-A0A2S9G5Z7-F1
#
_entry.id   AF-A0A2S9G5Z7-F1
#
_cell.length_a   1.000
_cell.length_b   1.000
_cell.length_c   1.000
_cell.angle_alpha   90.00
_cell.angle_beta   90.00
_cell.angle_gamma   90.00
#
_symmetry.space_group_name_H-M   'P 1'
#
loop_
_entity.id
_entity.type
_entity.pdbx_description
1 polymer ?
#
loop_
_entity_poly.entity_id
_entity_poly.type
_entity_poly.pdbx_seq_one_letter_code
_entity_poly.pdbx_strand_id
1 'polypeptide(L)'
;EGVTQYLSPEAVRTTLTQLGDAAPGSRLIFTYVRQDFIDGTNPYGAEAVYRRFRKRRQVWRSGLVPERVGDLLADYGWRLVEQAG
;
A
#
# COMPACT_ATOMS: atom_id res chain seq x y z
N GLU A 1 0.83 -9.68 5.51
CA GLU A 1 1.84 -9.30 4.50
C GLU A 1 1.28 -9.50 3.09
N GLY A 2 1.60 -8.62 2.14
CA GLY A 2 1.32 -8.82 0.71
C GLY A 2 -0.14 -8.71 0.30
N VAL A 3 -0.98 -8.06 1.09
CA VAL A 3 -2.44 -7.97 0.88
C VAL A 3 -2.90 -6.62 0.34
N THR A 4 -2.19 -5.55 0.66
CA THR A 4 -2.60 -4.16 0.39
C THR A 4 -3.01 -3.97 -1.07
N GLN A 5 -2.21 -4.48 -2.01
CA GLN A 5 -2.44 -4.33 -3.44
C GLN A 5 -3.72 -5.01 -3.96
N TYR A 6 -4.33 -5.93 -3.22
CA TYR A 6 -5.60 -6.56 -3.60
C TYR A 6 -6.82 -5.81 -3.06
N LEU A 7 -6.62 -4.94 -2.08
CA LEU A 7 -7.66 -4.08 -1.53
C LEU A 7 -7.90 -2.89 -2.47
N SER A 8 -9.15 -2.44 -2.55
CA SER A 8 -9.43 -1.12 -3.15
C SER A 8 -8.78 -0.03 -2.31
N PRO A 9 -8.50 1.17 -2.87
CA PRO A 9 -8.00 2.30 -2.09
C PRO A 9 -8.88 2.63 -0.88
N GLU A 10 -10.20 2.53 -1.03
CA GLU A 10 -11.15 2.70 0.08
C GLU A 10 -10.98 1.61 1.15
N ALA A 11 -10.87 0.34 0.76
CA ALA A 11 -10.67 -0.75 1.72
C ALA A 11 -9.34 -0.61 2.49
N VAL A 12 -8.27 -0.11 1.84
CA VAL A 12 -7.02 0.24 2.54
C VAL A 12 -7.28 1.29 3.63
N ARG A 13 -8.01 2.36 3.30
CA ARG A 13 -8.35 3.42 4.26
C ARG A 13 -9.19 2.89 5.41
N THR A 14 -10.22 2.09 5.11
CA THR A 14 -11.06 1.46 6.14
C THR A 14 -10.24 0.57 7.07
N THR A 15 -9.32 -0.22 6.52
CA THR A 15 -8.41 -1.04 7.34
C THR A 15 -7.52 -0.16 8.24
N LEU A 16 -6.94 0.92 7.72
CA LEU A 16 -6.13 1.84 8.52
C LEU A 16 -6.93 2.52 9.63
N THR A 17 -8.17 2.95 9.34
CA THR A 17 -9.10 3.50 10.35
C THR A 17 -9.35 2.49 11.47
N GLN A 18 -9.70 1.25 11.14
CA GLN A 18 -9.96 0.19 12.14
C GLN A 18 -8.73 -0.11 13.00
N LEU A 19 -7.54 -0.02 12.40
CA LEU A 19 -6.28 -0.21 13.11
C LEU A 19 -5.96 0.98 14.03
N GLY A 20 -6.47 2.19 13.74
CA GLY A 20 -6.28 3.37 14.58
C GLY A 20 -6.76 3.21 16.03
N ASP A 21 -7.72 2.31 16.29
CA ASP A 21 -8.23 2.00 17.62
C ASP A 21 -7.33 1.04 18.43
N ALA A 22 -6.19 0.61 17.87
CA ALA A 22 -5.24 -0.25 18.57
C ALA A 22 -4.66 0.43 19.83
N ALA A 23 -4.38 -0.37 20.87
CA ALA A 23 -3.85 0.15 22.13
C ALA A 23 -2.54 0.95 21.91
N PRO A 24 -2.32 2.05 22.66
CA PRO A 24 -1.08 2.82 22.56
C PRO A 24 0.16 1.94 22.72
N GLY A 25 1.16 2.15 21.85
CA GLY A 25 2.36 1.33 21.82
C GLY A 25 2.32 0.14 20.86
N SER A 26 1.14 -0.16 20.27
CA SER A 26 1.01 -1.12 19.17
C SER A 26 1.96 -0.81 18.00
N ARG A 27 2.23 -1.84 17.19
CA ARG A 27 3.06 -1.74 15.98
C ARG A 27 2.32 -2.34 14.79
N LEU A 28 2.36 -1.63 13.67
CA LEU A 28 1.82 -2.07 12.39
C LEU A 28 2.97 -2.33 11.42
N ILE A 29 3.02 -3.54 10.87
CA ILE A 29 3.94 -3.92 9.79
C ILE A 29 3.09 -4.32 8.58
N PHE A 30 3.35 -3.69 7.44
CA PHE A 30 2.65 -3.98 6.21
C PHE A 30 3.57 -3.78 5.00
N THR A 31 3.19 -4.38 3.88
CA THR A 31 3.86 -4.18 2.60
C THR A 31 2.89 -3.56 1.61
N TYR A 32 3.42 -2.84 0.63
CA TYR A 32 2.62 -2.21 -0.42
C TYR A 32 3.36 -2.26 -1.76
N VAL A 33 2.61 -2.10 -2.84
CA VAL A 33 3.16 -1.89 -4.19
C VAL A 33 3.20 -0.39 -4.45
N ARG A 34 4.23 0.11 -5.14
CA ARG A 34 4.33 1.54 -5.47
C ARG A 34 3.20 1.95 -6.42
N GLN A 35 2.66 3.15 -6.22
CA GLN A 35 1.55 3.67 -7.03
C GLN A 35 1.93 3.80 -8.51
N ASP A 36 3.14 4.24 -8.82
CA ASP A 36 3.67 4.34 -10.20
C ASP A 36 3.72 3.00 -10.95
N PHE A 37 3.94 1.90 -10.25
CA PHE A 37 3.81 0.55 -10.81
C PHE A 37 2.35 0.21 -11.13
N ILE A 38 1.41 0.59 -10.25
CA ILE A 38 -0.03 0.36 -10.45
C ILE A 38 -0.55 1.18 -11.64
N ASP A 39 -0.05 2.41 -11.78
CA ASP A 39 -0.37 3.32 -12.88
C ASP A 39 0.30 2.90 -14.20
N GLY A 40 1.36 2.09 -14.12
CA GLY A 40 2.12 1.64 -15.28
C GLY A 40 3.12 2.66 -15.80
N THR A 41 3.46 3.67 -15.00
CA THR A 41 4.45 4.70 -15.35
C THR A 41 5.88 4.21 -15.10
N ASN A 42 6.08 3.31 -14.13
CA ASN A 42 7.37 2.66 -13.90
C ASN A 42 7.20 1.18 -13.53
N PRO A 43 7.58 0.23 -14.42
CA PRO A 43 7.49 -1.20 -14.15
C PRO A 43 8.65 -1.75 -13.32
N TYR A 44 9.72 -0.97 -13.09
CA TYR A 44 10.92 -1.41 -12.35
C TYR A 44 11.53 -2.73 -12.85
N GLY A 45 11.54 -2.95 -14.18
CA GLY A 45 12.03 -4.21 -14.78
C GLY A 45 11.13 -5.43 -14.52
N ALA A 46 9.92 -5.22 -14.00
CA ALA A 46 8.94 -6.27 -13.71
C ALA A 46 7.75 -6.23 -14.68
N GLU A 47 8.00 -5.99 -15.97
CA GLU A 47 6.98 -5.86 -17.02
C GLU A 47 6.10 -7.11 -17.12
N ALA A 48 6.68 -8.30 -16.89
CA ALA A 48 5.93 -9.55 -16.88
C ALA A 48 4.90 -9.59 -15.74
N VAL A 49 5.27 -9.10 -14.55
CA VAL A 49 4.39 -9.00 -13.38
C VAL A 49 3.31 -7.96 -13.64
N TYR A 50 3.68 -6.77 -14.15
CA TYR A 50 2.73 -5.71 -14.50
C TYR A 50 1.68 -6.23 -15.51
N ARG A 51 2.12 -6.85 -16.62
CA ARG A 51 1.19 -7.43 -17.60
C ARG A 51 0.26 -8.47 -16.98
N ARG A 52 0.79 -9.34 -16.10
CA ARG A 52 -0.01 -10.39 -15.47
C ARG A 52 -1.08 -9.81 -14.55
N PHE A 53 -0.72 -8.92 -13.64
CA PHE A 53 -1.59 -8.51 -12.53
C PHE A 53 -2.33 -7.18 -12.77
N ARG A 54 -1.84 -6.31 -13.65
CA ARG A 54 -2.48 -5.01 -13.99
C ARG A 54 -3.16 -4.99 -15.35
N LYS A 55 -2.74 -5.83 -16.31
CA LYS A 55 -3.41 -5.91 -17.63
C LYS A 55 -4.32 -7.13 -17.78
N ARG A 56 -3.80 -8.34 -17.58
CA ARG A 56 -4.55 -9.58 -17.87
C ARG A 56 -5.55 -9.95 -16.77
N ARG A 57 -5.09 -10.01 -15.52
CA ARG A 57 -5.93 -10.37 -14.37
C ARG A 57 -6.59 -9.16 -13.73
N GLN A 58 -5.92 -8.00 -13.77
CA GLN A 58 -6.38 -6.74 -13.17
C GLN A 58 -6.74 -6.85 -11.67
N VAL A 59 -6.08 -7.76 -10.95
CA VAL A 59 -6.37 -8.03 -9.53
C VAL A 59 -5.61 -7.13 -8.57
N TRP A 60 -4.54 -6.46 -9.02
CA TRP A 60 -3.87 -5.43 -8.22
C TRP A 60 -4.59 -4.10 -8.44
N ARG A 61 -5.10 -3.53 -7.35
CA ARG A 61 -6.09 -2.44 -7.31
C ARG A 61 -5.56 -1.17 -6.67
N SER A 62 -4.58 -1.28 -5.78
CA SER A 62 -4.03 -0.14 -5.05
C SER A 62 -2.51 -0.21 -4.96
N GLY A 63 -1.91 0.96 -4.88
CA GLY A 63 -0.51 1.17 -4.52
C GLY A 63 -0.40 2.37 -3.60
N LEU A 64 0.80 2.62 -3.09
CA LEU A 64 1.10 3.79 -2.27
C LEU A 64 2.31 4.54 -2.84
N VAL A 65 2.34 5.85 -2.63
CA VAL A 65 3.49 6.70 -2.94
C VAL A 65 4.41 6.66 -1.71
N PRO A 66 5.64 6.10 -1.80
CA PRO A 66 6.53 5.93 -0.66
C PRO A 66 6.73 7.20 0.17
N GLU A 67 6.86 8.34 -0.51
CA GLU A 67 7.11 9.65 0.08
C GLU A 67 5.88 10.22 0.81
N ARG A 68 4.69 9.62 0.59
CA ARG A 68 3.42 10.04 1.20
C ARG A 68 2.89 9.03 2.23
N VAL A 69 3.57 7.91 2.44
CA VAL A 69 3.12 6.87 3.39
C VAL A 69 3.08 7.42 4.82
N GLY A 70 4.07 8.22 5.21
CA GLY A 70 4.10 8.85 6.54
C GLY A 70 2.88 9.72 6.79
N ASP A 71 2.57 10.62 5.85
CA ASP A 71 1.40 11.49 5.93
C ASP A 71 0.09 10.70 5.95
N LEU A 72 -0.03 9.68 5.09
CA LEU A 72 -1.20 8.81 5.07
C LEU A 72 -1.42 8.12 6.42
N LEU A 73 -0.36 7.60 7.05
CA LEU A 73 -0.45 6.94 8.34
C LEU A 73 -0.82 7.92 9.47
N ALA A 74 -0.31 9.15 9.41
CA ALA A 74 -0.60 10.19 10.38
C ALA A 74 -2.10 10.53 10.44
N ASP A 75 -2.78 10.52 9.29
CA ASP A 75 -4.25 10.71 9.20
C ASP A 75 -5.04 9.66 10.00
N TYR A 76 -4.44 8.51 10.32
CA TYR A 76 -5.05 7.41 11.08
C TYR A 76 -4.42 7.18 12.46
N GLY A 77 -3.68 8.16 12.99
CA GLY A 77 -3.07 8.09 14.32
C GLY A 77 -1.80 7.24 14.40
N TRP A 78 -1.26 6.81 13.26
CA TRP A 78 -0.02 6.05 13.19
C TRP A 78 1.17 6.94 12.88
N ARG A 79 2.35 6.59 13.40
CA ARG A 79 3.62 7.24 13.10
C ARG A 79 4.54 6.27 12.38
N LEU A 80 4.99 6.64 11.19
CA LEU A 80 6.01 5.88 10.47
C LEU A 80 7.32 5.90 11.27
N VAL A 81 7.87 4.72 11.54
CA VAL A 81 9.13 4.54 12.27
C VAL A 81 10.26 4.07 11.36
N GLU A 82 9.94 3.23 10.39
CA GLU A 82 10.89 2.66 9.44
C GLU A 82 10.16 2.32 8.14
N GLN A 83 10.85 2.49 7.01
CA GLN A 83 10.43 2.02 5.71
C GLN A 83 11.64 1.44 4.98
N ALA A 84 11.59 0.15 4.67
CA ALA A 84 12.57 -0.50 3.83
C ALA A 84 12.13 -0.39 2.36
N GLY A 85 13.00 0.14 1.50
CA GLY A 85 12.75 0.26 0.05
C GLY A 85 13.03 1.64 -0.50
#